data_AF-A0A2G9MQ01-F1
#
_entry.id   AF-A0A2G9MQ01-F1
#
_cell.length_a   1.000
_cell.length_b   1.000
_cell.length_c   1.000
_cell.angle_alpha   90.00
_cell.angle_beta   90.00
_cell.angle_gamma   90.00
#
_symmetry.space_group_name_H-M   'P 1'
#
loop_
_entity.id
_entity.type
_entity.pdbx_description
1 polymer ?
#
loop_
_entity_poly.entity_id
_entity_poly.type
_entity_poly.pdbx_seq_one_letter_code
_entity_poly.pdbx_strand_id
1 'polypeptide(L)'
;MKIIDDNEQTINVMNRYITHANIPPQAEEYTFINANLCEKPNDKRTDAKGILLAQNHLKEGEKIAIYSFLSAQFLYSEANSTNKEFMKTMSLDSSLFLRLPDLASELIAELNEPKYYNPAMSLASTAAISSNIAGSLLHSIQRTGEAETAALGRSKLGIEGTDNQVLEQLYKLKDYGNRIITSNELIKGLFVDVENTILTQDNNINEQVLEKMIQYKGPVTLWTGGELKKIQKTLGQKFEEACIKQNSRLYTRTPILSKYTFNQCFVEEVIDDSSQDEFKEVYKIKSEKYTQID
;
A
#
# COMPACT_ATOMS: atom_id res chain seq x y z
N MET A 1 -4.01 14.91 -25.48
CA MET A 1 -3.57 14.17 -24.28
C MET A 1 -3.11 15.12 -23.18
N LYS A 2 -3.74 15.06 -22.01
CA LYS A 2 -3.41 15.85 -20.82
C LYS A 2 -3.47 14.94 -19.60
N ILE A 3 -2.46 14.96 -18.73
CA ILE A 3 -2.45 14.22 -17.45
C ILE A 3 -2.60 15.25 -16.32
N ILE A 4 -3.57 15.02 -15.43
CA ILE A 4 -3.83 15.83 -14.25
C ILE A 4 -3.49 14.98 -13.02
N ASP A 5 -2.35 15.32 -12.40
CA ASP A 5 -1.85 14.74 -11.16
C ASP A 5 -1.13 15.83 -10.34
N ASP A 6 -1.00 15.62 -9.03
CA ASP A 6 -0.28 16.51 -8.12
C ASP A 6 1.18 16.06 -7.88
N ASN A 7 1.56 14.90 -8.41
CA ASN A 7 2.87 14.29 -8.23
C ASN A 7 3.59 14.06 -9.57
N GLU A 8 4.78 14.64 -9.71
CA GLU A 8 5.59 14.56 -10.93
C GLU A 8 6.05 13.13 -11.26
N GLN A 9 6.39 12.32 -10.25
CA GLN A 9 6.76 10.92 -10.45
C GLN A 9 5.58 10.11 -10.99
N THR A 10 4.37 10.37 -10.50
CA THR A 10 3.14 9.75 -11.02
C THR A 10 2.90 10.14 -12.48
N ILE A 11 3.09 11.42 -12.84
CA ILE A 11 2.99 11.90 -14.22
C ILE A 11 3.98 11.16 -15.11
N ASN A 12 5.22 10.96 -14.65
CA ASN A 12 6.25 10.25 -15.42
C ASN A 12 5.91 8.78 -15.65
N VAL A 13 5.43 8.06 -14.63
CA VAL A 13 4.98 6.67 -14.76
C VAL A 13 3.80 6.57 -15.74
N MET A 14 2.82 7.47 -15.64
CA MET A 14 1.67 7.50 -16.54
C MET A 14 2.06 7.86 -17.97
N ASN A 15 2.97 8.82 -18.17
CA ASN A 15 3.50 9.14 -19.50
C ASN A 15 4.17 7.92 -20.13
N ARG A 16 4.98 7.16 -19.36
CA ARG A 16 5.59 5.93 -19.87
C ARG A 16 4.54 4.88 -20.24
N TYR A 17 3.53 4.67 -19.39
CA TYR A 17 2.44 3.74 -19.65
C TYR A 17 1.69 4.09 -20.94
N ILE A 18 1.32 5.36 -21.11
CA ILE A 18 0.60 5.84 -22.29
C ILE A 18 1.48 5.73 -23.56
N THR A 19 2.79 5.99 -23.44
CA THR A 19 3.72 6.02 -24.57
C THR A 19 4.21 4.63 -25.00
N HIS A 20 4.37 3.67 -24.06
CA HIS A 20 5.10 2.43 -24.33
C HIS A 20 4.25 1.15 -24.48
N ALA A 21 3.00 1.05 -24.00
CA ALA A 21 2.04 -0.01 -24.40
C ALA A 21 0.64 0.06 -23.72
N ASN A 22 -0.38 -0.42 -24.45
CA ASN A 22 -1.71 -0.96 -24.02
C ASN A 22 -2.89 -0.03 -23.70
N ILE A 23 -2.92 1.21 -24.19
CA ILE A 23 -4.16 2.00 -24.16
C ILE A 23 -4.85 1.90 -25.53
N PRO A 24 -6.19 1.78 -25.59
CA PRO A 24 -6.90 1.78 -26.87
C PRO A 24 -6.45 2.96 -27.76
N PRO A 25 -6.44 2.83 -29.10
CA PRO A 25 -5.95 3.85 -30.05
C PRO A 25 -6.55 5.26 -29.91
N GLN A 26 -7.59 5.43 -29.08
CA GLN A 26 -8.28 6.69 -28.78
C GLN A 26 -7.75 7.38 -27.52
N ALA A 27 -6.72 6.84 -26.86
CA ALA A 27 -6.14 7.35 -25.62
C ALA A 27 -5.78 8.85 -25.67
N GLU A 28 -5.32 9.32 -26.83
CA GLU A 28 -4.90 10.71 -27.02
C GLU A 28 -6.05 11.72 -26.88
N GLU A 29 -7.29 11.26 -27.07
CA GLU A 29 -8.53 12.04 -26.95
C GLU A 29 -8.98 12.22 -25.50
N TYR A 30 -8.40 11.47 -24.56
CA TYR A 30 -8.78 11.49 -23.15
C TYR A 30 -7.88 12.42 -22.32
N THR A 31 -8.51 13.13 -21.39
CA THR A 31 -7.84 13.77 -20.26
C THR A 31 -7.74 12.77 -19.10
N PHE A 32 -6.51 12.43 -18.70
CA PHE A 32 -6.24 11.45 -17.66
C PHE A 32 -6.21 12.13 -16.29
N ILE A 33 -6.98 11.62 -15.32
CA ILE A 33 -7.12 12.25 -14.01
C ILE A 33 -6.95 11.19 -12.91
N ASN A 34 -6.03 11.43 -11.97
CA ASN A 34 -5.83 10.53 -10.84
C ASN A 34 -7.01 10.62 -9.86
N ALA A 35 -7.63 9.48 -9.57
CA ALA A 35 -8.77 9.40 -8.67
C ALA A 35 -8.43 9.81 -7.22
N ASN A 36 -7.15 9.72 -6.82
CA ASN A 36 -6.68 9.91 -5.45
C ASN A 36 -6.03 11.28 -5.20
N LEU A 37 -6.23 12.27 -6.08
CA LEU A 37 -5.74 13.65 -5.89
C LEU A 37 -6.17 14.21 -4.51
N CYS A 38 -5.23 14.80 -3.78
CA CYS A 38 -5.45 15.36 -2.44
C CYS A 38 -5.00 16.82 -2.36
N GLU A 39 -5.74 17.68 -1.64
CA GLU A 39 -5.35 19.10 -1.52
C GLU A 39 -4.16 19.34 -0.60
N LYS A 40 -3.93 18.45 0.38
CA LYS A 40 -2.76 18.49 1.27
C LYS A 40 -2.29 17.07 1.60
N PRO A 41 -0.97 16.85 1.79
CA PRO A 41 -0.40 15.52 2.06
C PRO A 41 -0.92 14.82 3.33
N ASN A 42 -1.54 15.56 4.26
CA ASN A 42 -2.00 15.07 5.56
C ASN A 42 -3.49 15.35 5.83
N ASP A 43 -4.25 15.88 4.87
CA ASP A 43 -5.68 16.04 5.08
C ASP A 43 -6.36 14.69 4.95
N LYS A 44 -7.18 14.33 5.93
CA LYS A 44 -7.83 13.02 5.99
C LYS A 44 -8.78 12.88 4.81
N ARG A 45 -8.32 12.23 3.73
CA ARG A 45 -9.17 11.66 2.67
C ARG A 45 -10.38 12.55 2.35
N THR A 46 -10.14 13.84 2.14
CA THR A 46 -11.19 14.77 1.75
C THR A 46 -11.49 14.53 0.28
N ASP A 47 -12.34 13.52 0.08
CA ASP A 47 -13.36 13.41 -0.96
C ASP A 47 -12.94 13.86 -2.36
N ALA A 48 -12.30 12.93 -3.06
CA ALA A 48 -12.53 12.73 -4.49
C ALA A 48 -12.29 13.94 -5.39
N LYS A 49 -11.30 14.79 -5.08
CA LYS A 49 -10.94 15.93 -5.94
C LYS A 49 -10.71 15.50 -7.38
N GLY A 50 -10.08 14.35 -7.60
CA GLY A 50 -9.93 13.76 -8.93
C GLY A 50 -11.27 13.51 -9.62
N ILE A 51 -12.28 13.02 -8.90
CA ILE A 51 -13.63 12.78 -9.43
C ILE A 51 -14.35 14.09 -9.71
N LEU A 52 -14.27 15.07 -8.82
CA LEU A 52 -14.86 16.40 -9.04
C LEU A 52 -14.24 17.12 -10.25
N LEU A 53 -12.91 17.04 -10.40
CA LEU A 53 -12.21 17.55 -11.58
C LEU A 53 -12.67 16.85 -12.85
N ALA A 54 -12.78 15.52 -12.82
CA ALA A 54 -13.33 14.74 -13.93
C ALA A 54 -14.74 15.21 -14.34
N GLN A 55 -15.61 15.47 -13.37
CA GLN A 55 -16.96 15.98 -13.66
C GLN A 55 -16.95 17.36 -14.30
N ASN A 56 -16.03 18.24 -13.93
CA ASN A 56 -15.91 19.56 -14.55
C ASN A 56 -15.44 19.44 -16.00
N HIS A 57 -14.41 18.64 -16.27
CA HIS A 57 -13.95 18.38 -17.64
C HIS A 57 -15.03 17.73 -18.52
N LEU A 58 -15.83 16.82 -17.95
CA LEU A 58 -16.99 16.25 -18.65
C LEU A 58 -18.05 17.29 -19.01
N LYS A 59 -18.34 18.26 -18.11
CA LYS A 59 -19.27 19.38 -18.41
C LYS A 59 -18.75 20.28 -19.51
N GLU A 60 -17.44 20.36 -19.67
CA GLU A 60 -16.77 21.08 -20.76
C GLU A 60 -16.73 20.28 -22.08
N GLY A 61 -17.27 19.05 -22.08
CA GLY A 61 -17.37 18.18 -23.25
C GLY A 61 -16.13 17.33 -23.51
N GLU A 62 -15.17 17.28 -22.57
CA GLU A 62 -13.98 16.45 -22.71
C GLU A 62 -14.29 14.97 -22.47
N LYS A 63 -13.52 14.09 -23.12
CA LYS A 63 -13.45 12.67 -22.75
C LYS A 63 -12.46 12.50 -21.60
N ILE A 64 -12.83 11.74 -20.57
CA ILE A 64 -12.01 11.59 -19.36
C ILE A 64 -11.62 10.13 -19.09
N ALA A 65 -10.37 9.93 -18.68
CA ALA A 65 -9.88 8.64 -18.22
C ALA A 65 -9.46 8.79 -16.75
N ILE A 66 -10.29 8.28 -15.85
CA ILE A 66 -9.97 8.28 -14.41
C ILE A 66 -9.05 7.10 -14.15
N TYR A 67 -7.89 7.32 -13.53
CA TYR A 67 -6.96 6.24 -13.22
C TYR A 67 -6.65 6.15 -11.72
N SER A 68 -6.29 4.94 -11.28
CA SER A 68 -5.84 4.67 -9.91
C SER A 68 -4.86 3.50 -9.86
N PHE A 69 -3.80 3.66 -9.07
CA PHE A 69 -2.85 2.58 -8.73
C PHE A 69 -3.37 1.67 -7.61
N LEU A 70 -4.44 2.08 -6.92
CA LEU A 70 -5.06 1.33 -5.83
C LEU A 70 -6.31 0.57 -6.30
N SER A 71 -6.73 -0.44 -5.52
CA SER A 71 -8.00 -1.12 -5.74
C SER A 71 -9.18 -0.14 -5.76
N ALA A 72 -10.09 -0.30 -6.72
CA ALA A 72 -11.28 0.53 -6.84
C ALA A 72 -12.18 0.47 -5.59
N GLN A 73 -12.07 -0.58 -4.76
CA GLN A 73 -12.79 -0.70 -3.48
C GLN A 73 -12.59 0.51 -2.54
N PHE A 74 -11.45 1.21 -2.65
CA PHE A 74 -11.20 2.43 -1.88
C PHE A 74 -11.96 3.65 -2.41
N LEU A 75 -12.39 3.62 -3.67
CA LEU A 75 -13.31 4.59 -4.27
C LEU A 75 -14.77 4.28 -3.91
N TYR A 76 -15.07 3.04 -3.51
CA TYR A 76 -16.41 2.54 -3.20
C TYR A 76 -16.73 2.43 -1.70
N SER A 77 -15.79 2.75 -0.78
CA SER A 77 -16.05 2.54 0.64
C SER A 77 -17.27 3.36 1.08
N GLU A 78 -18.26 2.68 1.70
CA GLU A 78 -19.65 3.09 1.96
C GLU A 78 -19.85 4.40 2.75
N ALA A 79 -18.79 5.12 3.08
CA ALA A 79 -18.85 6.28 3.95
C ALA A 79 -19.09 7.64 3.26
N ASN A 80 -18.88 7.81 1.94
CA ASN A 80 -18.91 9.17 1.33
C ASN A 80 -19.70 9.28 0.02
N SER A 81 -20.30 10.47 -0.18
CA SER A 81 -20.95 10.97 -1.40
C SER A 81 -20.15 10.74 -2.69
N THR A 82 -18.82 10.61 -2.56
CA THR A 82 -17.85 10.21 -3.58
C THR A 82 -18.26 8.99 -4.41
N ASN A 83 -18.83 7.94 -3.80
CA ASN A 83 -19.18 6.72 -4.54
C ASN A 83 -20.31 7.00 -5.55
N LYS A 84 -21.34 7.73 -5.13
CA LYS A 84 -22.46 8.13 -6.01
C LYS A 84 -21.98 9.03 -7.15
N GLU A 85 -21.09 9.96 -6.87
CA GLU A 85 -20.53 10.86 -7.89
C GLU A 85 -19.59 10.13 -8.86
N PHE A 86 -18.79 9.17 -8.38
CA PHE A 86 -18.00 8.29 -9.24
C PHE A 86 -18.89 7.48 -10.19
N MET A 87 -19.92 6.81 -9.67
CA MET A 87 -20.84 6.00 -10.48
C MET A 87 -21.59 6.83 -11.52
N LYS A 88 -22.05 8.04 -11.17
CA LYS A 88 -22.61 8.99 -12.14
C LYS A 88 -21.60 9.32 -13.24
N THR A 89 -20.37 9.61 -12.86
CA THR A 89 -19.29 9.95 -13.79
C THR A 89 -19.03 8.79 -14.76
N MET A 90 -18.96 7.55 -14.25
CA MET A 90 -18.74 6.33 -15.04
C MET A 90 -19.94 5.89 -15.88
N SER A 91 -21.13 6.46 -15.65
CA SER A 91 -22.32 6.18 -16.46
C SER A 91 -22.33 6.91 -17.80
N LEU A 92 -21.34 7.78 -18.05
CA LEU A 92 -21.22 8.57 -19.26
C LEU A 92 -20.27 7.89 -20.26
N ASP A 93 -20.67 7.82 -21.53
CA ASP A 93 -19.88 7.19 -22.61
C ASP A 93 -18.52 7.88 -22.85
N SER A 94 -18.40 9.15 -22.47
CA SER A 94 -17.16 9.92 -22.54
C SER A 94 -16.21 9.64 -21.37
N SER A 95 -16.48 8.63 -20.54
CA SER A 95 -15.69 8.29 -19.37
C SER A 95 -15.12 6.88 -19.43
N LEU A 96 -13.88 6.74 -18.94
CA LEU A 96 -13.20 5.47 -18.77
C LEU A 96 -12.60 5.38 -17.37
N PHE A 97 -12.59 4.18 -16.80
CA PHE A 97 -11.82 3.89 -15.60
C PHE A 97 -10.65 2.95 -15.90
N LEU A 98 -9.45 3.38 -15.52
CA LEU A 98 -8.20 2.64 -15.63
C LEU A 98 -7.69 2.23 -14.26
N ARG A 99 -7.78 0.94 -13.97
CA ARG A 99 -7.20 0.36 -12.75
C ARG A 99 -5.80 -0.15 -13.08
N LEU A 100 -4.76 0.50 -12.56
CA LEU A 100 -3.36 0.29 -12.93
C LEU A 100 -2.48 -0.17 -11.75
N PRO A 101 -2.83 -1.28 -11.07
CA PRO A 101 -2.10 -1.70 -9.88
C PRO A 101 -0.69 -2.22 -10.20
N ASP A 102 -0.45 -2.66 -11.43
CA ASP A 102 0.86 -3.09 -11.92
C ASP A 102 1.89 -1.95 -11.97
N LEU A 103 1.46 -0.75 -12.36
CA LEU A 103 2.31 0.44 -12.37
C LEU A 103 2.64 0.98 -10.98
N ALA A 104 1.96 0.53 -9.94
CA ALA A 104 2.25 0.94 -8.56
C ALA A 104 3.69 0.53 -8.14
N SER A 105 4.21 -0.57 -8.70
CA SER A 105 5.57 -1.04 -8.42
C SER A 105 6.62 -0.09 -9.02
N GLU A 106 6.39 0.39 -10.24
CA GLU A 106 7.22 1.40 -10.89
C GLU A 106 7.17 2.74 -10.14
N LEU A 107 5.99 3.14 -9.66
CA LEU A 107 5.84 4.35 -8.86
C LEU A 107 6.64 4.27 -7.54
N ILE A 108 6.63 3.13 -6.86
CA ILE A 108 7.44 2.92 -5.65
C ILE A 108 8.94 3.04 -5.96
N ALA A 109 9.39 2.48 -7.08
CA ALA A 109 10.78 2.59 -7.50
C ALA A 109 11.21 4.05 -7.75
N GLU A 110 10.34 4.86 -8.37
CA GLU A 110 10.58 6.29 -8.62
C GLU A 110 10.52 7.15 -7.35
N LEU A 111 9.70 6.76 -6.37
CA LEU A 111 9.53 7.47 -5.10
C LEU A 111 10.58 7.11 -4.04
N ASN A 112 11.46 6.15 -4.31
CA ASN A 112 12.46 5.68 -3.35
C ASN A 112 13.59 6.72 -3.17
N GLU A 113 13.36 7.68 -2.26
CA GLU A 113 14.45 8.49 -1.69
C GLU A 113 15.37 7.58 -0.86
N PRO A 114 16.69 7.47 -1.18
CA PRO A 114 17.62 6.53 -0.53
C PRO A 114 17.72 6.68 1.00
N LYS A 115 17.37 7.86 1.53
CA LYS A 115 17.43 8.17 2.95
C LYS A 115 16.29 7.55 3.77
N TYR A 116 15.17 7.17 3.13
CA TYR A 116 13.95 6.69 3.80
C TYR A 116 13.50 5.31 3.33
N TYR A 117 14.33 4.62 2.55
CA TYR A 117 14.01 3.30 2.03
C TYR A 117 13.84 2.28 3.17
N ASN A 118 12.63 1.78 3.34
CA ASN A 118 12.27 0.74 4.30
C ASN A 118 12.00 -0.58 3.55
N PRO A 119 12.91 -1.58 3.63
CA PRO A 119 12.75 -2.85 2.93
C PRO A 119 11.44 -3.57 3.28
N ALA A 120 10.99 -3.51 4.53
CA ALA A 120 9.72 -4.13 4.95
C ALA A 120 8.52 -3.49 4.26
N MET A 121 8.49 -2.14 4.18
CA MET A 121 7.43 -1.44 3.47
C MET A 121 7.44 -1.77 1.97
N SER A 122 8.63 -1.85 1.36
CA SER A 122 8.76 -2.24 -0.04
C SER A 122 8.17 -3.62 -0.28
N LEU A 123 8.50 -4.60 0.56
CA LEU A 123 7.98 -5.96 0.48
C LEU A 123 6.46 -6.02 0.71
N ALA A 124 5.95 -5.31 1.72
CA ALA A 124 4.52 -5.21 1.98
C ALA A 124 3.75 -4.57 0.82
N SER A 125 4.33 -3.53 0.24
CA SER A 125 3.75 -2.85 -0.92
C SER A 125 3.75 -3.76 -2.15
N THR A 126 4.85 -4.46 -2.44
CA THR A 126 4.92 -5.47 -3.51
C THR A 126 3.86 -6.55 -3.31
N ALA A 127 3.71 -7.08 -2.09
CA ALA A 127 2.67 -8.05 -1.78
C ALA A 127 1.26 -7.48 -2.00
N ALA A 128 0.99 -6.25 -1.57
CA ALA A 128 -0.30 -5.58 -1.82
C ALA A 128 -0.57 -5.41 -3.31
N ILE A 129 0.45 -5.02 -4.08
CA ILE A 129 0.39 -4.86 -5.53
C ILE A 129 0.08 -6.19 -6.21
N SER A 130 0.82 -7.25 -5.89
CA SER A 130 0.54 -8.58 -6.41
C SER A 130 -0.89 -9.05 -6.08
N SER A 131 -1.45 -8.63 -4.94
CA SER A 131 -2.85 -8.90 -4.56
C SER A 131 -3.83 -8.19 -5.46
N ASN A 132 -3.56 -6.92 -5.71
CA ASN A 132 -4.40 -6.12 -6.59
C ASN A 132 -4.35 -6.63 -8.03
N ILE A 133 -3.16 -6.98 -8.54
CA ILE A 133 -3.00 -7.57 -9.88
C ILE A 133 -3.75 -8.91 -9.94
N ALA A 134 -3.53 -9.83 -8.99
CA ALA A 134 -4.21 -11.12 -8.98
C ALA A 134 -5.73 -10.98 -8.92
N GLY A 135 -6.24 -10.08 -8.06
CA GLY A 135 -7.66 -9.77 -7.98
C GLY A 135 -8.22 -9.18 -9.28
N SER A 136 -7.47 -8.32 -9.97
CA SER A 136 -7.85 -7.77 -11.28
C SER A 136 -7.92 -8.85 -12.36
N LEU A 137 -6.91 -9.72 -12.43
CA LEU A 137 -6.86 -10.83 -13.41
C LEU A 137 -8.04 -11.80 -13.22
N LEU A 138 -8.30 -12.19 -11.97
CA LEU A 138 -9.43 -13.05 -11.64
C LEU A 138 -10.79 -12.40 -11.88
N HIS A 139 -10.91 -11.08 -11.70
CA HIS A 139 -12.15 -10.36 -12.00
C HIS A 139 -12.49 -10.42 -13.50
N SER A 140 -11.48 -10.41 -14.38
CA SER A 140 -11.68 -10.48 -15.83
C SER A 140 -11.79 -11.89 -16.40
N ILE A 141 -11.64 -12.95 -15.58
CA ILE A 141 -11.51 -14.34 -16.05
C ILE A 141 -12.67 -14.81 -16.91
N GLN A 142 -13.90 -14.35 -16.63
CA GLN A 142 -15.09 -14.70 -17.41
C GLN A 142 -15.05 -14.10 -18.83
N ARG A 143 -14.28 -13.03 -19.05
CA ARG A 143 -14.13 -12.33 -20.33
C ARG A 143 -12.91 -12.78 -21.11
N THR A 144 -11.79 -13.01 -20.42
CA THR A 144 -10.49 -13.40 -21.03
C THR A 144 -10.32 -14.92 -21.12
N GLY A 145 -11.05 -15.69 -20.32
CA GLY A 145 -10.87 -17.14 -20.20
C GLY A 145 -9.70 -17.52 -19.31
N GLU A 146 -9.69 -18.77 -18.88
CA GLU A 146 -8.74 -19.31 -17.90
C GLU A 146 -7.30 -19.34 -18.42
N ALA A 147 -7.08 -19.79 -19.66
CA ALA A 147 -5.74 -19.91 -20.25
C ALA A 147 -5.04 -18.56 -20.43
N GLU A 148 -5.77 -17.54 -20.92
CA GLU A 148 -5.23 -16.18 -21.07
C GLU A 148 -4.94 -15.55 -19.69
N THR A 149 -5.85 -15.75 -18.73
CA THR A 149 -5.67 -15.27 -17.35
C THR A 149 -4.44 -15.89 -16.69
N ALA A 150 -4.22 -17.19 -16.89
CA ALA A 150 -3.02 -17.87 -16.44
C ALA A 150 -1.76 -17.32 -17.13
N ALA A 151 -1.78 -17.12 -18.45
CA ALA A 151 -0.65 -16.52 -19.19
C ALA A 151 -0.30 -15.12 -18.66
N LEU A 152 -1.30 -14.29 -18.36
CA LEU A 152 -1.12 -12.97 -17.73
C LEU A 152 -0.59 -13.08 -16.29
N GLY A 153 -1.01 -14.08 -15.54
CA GLY A 153 -0.46 -14.39 -14.21
C GLY A 153 1.04 -14.70 -14.26
N ARG A 154 1.47 -15.49 -15.26
CA ARG A 154 2.90 -15.79 -15.47
C ARG A 154 3.68 -14.52 -15.83
N SER A 155 3.19 -13.74 -16.81
CA SER A 155 3.93 -12.58 -17.31
C SER A 155 3.98 -11.42 -16.33
N LYS A 156 2.90 -11.14 -15.59
CA LYS A 156 2.81 -10.00 -14.68
C LYS A 156 3.28 -10.28 -13.25
N LEU A 157 3.18 -11.53 -12.79
CA LEU A 157 3.47 -11.91 -11.40
C LEU A 157 4.58 -12.95 -11.28
N GLY A 158 5.13 -13.45 -12.39
CA GLY A 158 6.18 -14.46 -12.38
C GLY A 158 5.72 -15.80 -11.83
N ILE A 159 4.41 -16.09 -11.83
CA ILE A 159 3.87 -17.34 -11.29
C ILE A 159 4.24 -18.49 -12.24
N GLU A 160 4.78 -19.57 -11.70
CA GLU A 160 5.14 -20.77 -12.45
C GLU A 160 4.08 -21.87 -12.33
N GLY A 161 4.09 -22.82 -13.27
CA GLY A 161 3.23 -24.01 -13.28
C GLY A 161 2.22 -24.07 -14.42
N THR A 162 1.36 -25.07 -14.39
CA THR A 162 0.22 -25.26 -15.33
C THR A 162 -0.84 -24.18 -15.13
N ASP A 163 -1.77 -24.03 -16.09
CA ASP A 163 -2.81 -22.99 -15.99
C ASP A 163 -3.61 -23.09 -14.70
N ASN A 164 -4.01 -24.30 -14.30
CA ASN A 164 -4.71 -24.54 -13.04
C ASN A 164 -3.86 -24.16 -11.82
N GLN A 165 -2.57 -24.49 -11.81
CA GLN A 165 -1.66 -24.12 -10.72
C GLN A 165 -1.47 -22.60 -10.61
N VAL A 166 -1.43 -21.90 -11.75
CA VAL A 166 -1.35 -20.44 -11.78
C VAL A 166 -2.65 -19.84 -11.24
N LEU A 167 -3.82 -20.33 -11.67
CA LEU A 167 -5.12 -19.86 -11.19
C LEU A 167 -5.29 -20.08 -9.69
N GLU A 168 -4.95 -21.25 -9.17
CA GLU A 168 -4.95 -21.51 -7.71
C GLU A 168 -4.07 -20.53 -6.95
N GLN A 169 -2.88 -20.23 -7.48
CA GLN A 169 -1.98 -19.24 -6.89
C GLN A 169 -2.58 -17.83 -6.97
N LEU A 170 -3.22 -17.45 -8.07
CA LEU A 170 -3.92 -16.16 -8.19
C LEU A 170 -5.06 -16.05 -7.15
N TYR A 171 -5.83 -17.10 -6.91
CA TYR A 171 -6.87 -17.11 -5.88
C TYR A 171 -6.30 -16.95 -4.47
N LYS A 172 -5.20 -17.65 -4.15
CA LYS A 172 -4.47 -17.47 -2.88
C LYS A 172 -3.91 -16.06 -2.75
N LEU A 173 -3.39 -15.52 -3.84
CA LEU A 173 -2.84 -14.19 -3.91
C LEU A 173 -3.94 -13.13 -3.69
N LYS A 174 -5.10 -13.19 -4.35
CA LYS A 174 -6.12 -12.12 -4.27
C LYS A 174 -6.44 -11.62 -2.85
N ASP A 175 -6.41 -12.49 -1.84
CA ASP A 175 -6.79 -12.17 -0.47
C ASP A 175 -5.61 -11.64 0.37
N TYR A 176 -5.38 -10.32 0.30
CA TYR A 176 -4.30 -9.63 1.02
C TYR A 176 -4.24 -9.96 2.52
N GLY A 177 -5.39 -10.14 3.18
CA GLY A 177 -5.48 -10.42 4.61
C GLY A 177 -4.90 -11.77 5.05
N ASN A 178 -4.68 -12.70 4.12
CA ASN A 178 -4.12 -14.04 4.40
C ASN A 178 -2.66 -14.18 3.95
N ARG A 179 -2.00 -13.08 3.54
CA ARG A 179 -0.67 -13.15 2.93
C ARG A 179 0.45 -13.09 3.95
N ILE A 180 1.30 -14.09 3.86
CA ILE A 180 2.59 -14.18 4.53
C ILE A 180 3.67 -13.75 3.54
N ILE A 181 4.37 -12.66 3.83
CA ILE A 181 5.62 -12.28 3.19
C ILE A 181 6.70 -13.14 3.80
N THR A 182 7.44 -13.85 2.94
CA THR A 182 8.63 -14.59 3.31
C THR A 182 9.83 -13.94 2.66
N SER A 183 10.96 -13.92 3.35
CA SER A 183 12.23 -13.43 2.84
C SER A 183 13.35 -14.24 3.46
N ASN A 184 14.26 -14.72 2.62
CA ASN A 184 15.50 -15.34 3.08
C ASN A 184 16.60 -14.30 3.34
N GLU A 185 16.38 -13.05 2.94
CA GLU A 185 17.29 -11.94 3.16
C GLU A 185 16.96 -11.19 4.45
N LEU A 186 18.01 -10.59 5.05
CA LEU A 186 17.88 -9.73 6.21
C LEU A 186 17.11 -8.46 5.85
N ILE A 187 15.94 -8.29 6.47
CA ILE A 187 15.12 -7.08 6.36
C ILE A 187 15.61 -6.08 7.42
N LYS A 188 16.24 -5.00 6.97
CA LYS A 188 16.73 -3.92 7.84
C LYS A 188 15.60 -3.02 8.32
N GLY A 189 15.75 -2.49 9.54
CA GLY A 189 14.73 -1.72 10.23
C GLY A 189 14.56 -2.18 11.67
N LEU A 190 14.10 -1.27 12.51
CA LEU A 190 13.61 -1.61 13.84
C LEU A 190 12.17 -2.12 13.73
N PHE A 191 11.88 -3.28 14.33
CA PHE A 191 10.56 -3.91 14.37
C PHE A 191 10.03 -3.96 15.81
N VAL A 192 8.79 -3.53 16.03
CA VAL A 192 8.18 -3.45 17.37
C VAL A 192 6.75 -3.97 17.35
N ASP A 193 6.38 -4.90 18.23
CA ASP A 193 4.97 -5.34 18.37
C ASP A 193 4.15 -4.37 19.21
N VAL A 194 3.30 -3.57 18.59
CA VAL A 194 2.65 -2.44 19.23
C VAL A 194 1.76 -2.84 20.42
N GLU A 195 1.17 -4.03 20.41
CA GLU A 195 0.33 -4.51 21.50
C GLU A 195 1.19 -4.66 22.76
N ASN A 196 0.96 -3.83 23.79
CA ASN A 196 1.67 -3.78 25.07
C ASN A 196 3.17 -3.39 25.01
N THR A 197 3.89 -3.62 23.91
CA THR A 197 5.31 -3.21 23.80
C THR A 197 5.44 -1.69 23.70
N ILE A 198 4.83 -1.03 22.71
CA ILE A 198 4.89 0.43 22.55
C ILE A 198 3.69 1.15 23.17
N LEU A 199 2.49 0.55 23.08
CA LEU A 199 1.28 1.06 23.71
C LEU A 199 0.98 0.19 24.93
N THR A 200 1.11 0.77 26.11
CA THR A 200 0.76 0.10 27.37
C THR A 200 -0.75 -0.16 27.45
N GLN A 201 -1.18 -1.02 28.38
CA GLN A 201 -2.60 -1.39 28.55
C GLN A 201 -3.54 -0.18 28.81
N ASP A 202 -3.04 0.85 29.47
CA ASP A 202 -3.70 2.14 29.72
C ASP A 202 -3.58 3.11 28.53
N ASN A 203 -3.12 2.62 27.38
CA ASN A 203 -3.01 3.32 26.11
C ASN A 203 -2.02 4.50 26.15
N ASN A 204 -0.96 4.38 26.95
CA ASN A 204 0.17 5.32 27.00
C ASN A 204 1.37 4.80 26.20
N ILE A 205 2.34 5.67 25.92
CA ILE A 205 3.56 5.25 25.22
C ILE A 205 4.53 4.66 26.26
N ASN A 206 5.07 3.47 25.99
CA ASN A 206 6.20 2.93 26.74
C ASN A 206 7.46 3.76 26.46
N GLU A 207 7.95 4.47 27.48
CA GLU A 207 9.10 5.37 27.35
C GLU A 207 10.38 4.63 26.95
N GLN A 208 10.59 3.39 27.41
CA GLN A 208 11.78 2.60 27.06
C GLN A 208 11.83 2.29 25.57
N VAL A 209 10.68 2.00 24.97
CA VAL A 209 10.56 1.76 23.52
C VAL A 209 10.76 3.03 22.73
N LEU A 210 10.14 4.12 23.19
CA LEU A 210 10.28 5.43 22.56
C LEU A 210 11.75 5.86 22.50
N GLU A 211 12.50 5.69 23.59
CA GLU A 211 13.92 6.00 23.63
C GLU A 211 14.72 5.18 22.61
N LYS A 212 14.46 3.86 22.51
CA LYS A 212 15.10 2.99 21.52
C LYS A 212 14.75 3.42 20.08
N MET A 213 13.50 3.77 19.82
CA MET A 213 13.06 4.27 18.52
C MET A 213 13.74 5.60 18.15
N ILE A 214 13.93 6.51 19.11
CA ILE A 214 14.63 7.78 18.90
C ILE A 214 16.11 7.58 18.62
N GLN A 215 16.74 6.61 19.30
CA GLN A 215 18.16 6.28 19.09
C GLN A 215 18.40 5.58 17.75
N TYR A 216 17.40 4.87 17.22
CA TYR A 216 17.49 4.19 15.93
C TYR A 216 17.52 5.20 14.78
N LYS A 217 18.60 5.21 13.99
CA LYS A 217 18.85 6.20 12.93
C LYS A 217 18.34 5.78 11.54
N GLY A 218 17.55 4.71 11.46
CA GLY A 218 17.00 4.17 10.22
C GLY A 218 15.45 4.18 10.18
N PRO A 219 14.85 3.67 9.10
CA PRO A 219 13.41 3.51 9.02
C PRO A 219 12.92 2.46 10.03
N VAL A 220 11.82 2.76 10.71
CA VAL A 220 11.19 1.87 11.69
C VAL A 220 9.93 1.26 11.07
N THR A 221 9.65 -0.01 11.36
CA THR A 221 8.39 -0.66 11.00
C THR A 221 7.71 -1.16 12.26
N LEU A 222 6.51 -0.68 12.53
CA LEU A 222 5.73 -1.15 13.67
C LEU A 222 4.81 -2.28 13.22
N TRP A 223 4.74 -3.33 14.02
CA TRP A 223 3.83 -4.44 13.81
C TRP A 223 2.75 -4.43 14.87
N THR A 224 1.58 -4.99 14.58
CA THR A 224 0.55 -5.07 15.61
C THR A 224 -0.45 -6.18 15.33
N GLY A 225 -1.03 -6.71 16.42
CA GLY A 225 -2.34 -7.36 16.38
C GLY A 225 -3.47 -6.33 16.50
N GLY A 226 -4.71 -6.72 16.19
CA GLY A 226 -5.87 -5.84 16.33
C GLY A 226 -6.10 -4.84 15.18
N GLU A 227 -6.91 -3.82 15.42
CA GLU A 227 -7.41 -2.91 14.38
C GLU A 227 -6.39 -1.80 14.04
N LEU A 228 -5.61 -2.02 12.97
CA LEU A 228 -4.55 -1.13 12.48
C LEU A 228 -4.91 0.36 12.46
N LYS A 229 -6.13 0.71 12.02
CA LYS A 229 -6.57 2.12 11.91
C LYS A 229 -6.64 2.82 13.26
N LYS A 230 -7.15 2.13 14.29
CA LYS A 230 -7.28 2.68 15.64
C LYS A 230 -5.90 2.94 16.21
N ILE A 231 -5.02 1.94 16.08
CA ILE A 231 -3.65 1.98 16.56
C ILE A 231 -2.85 3.09 15.86
N GLN A 232 -2.98 3.22 14.55
CA GLN A 232 -2.34 4.29 13.78
C GLN A 232 -2.74 5.68 14.24
N LYS A 233 -4.04 5.89 14.52
CA LYS A 233 -4.52 7.17 15.05
C LYS A 233 -3.93 7.47 16.44
N THR A 234 -3.95 6.48 17.33
CA THR A 234 -3.46 6.64 18.70
C THR A 234 -1.94 6.87 18.74
N LEU A 235 -1.18 6.06 18.02
CA LEU A 235 0.28 6.21 17.92
C LEU A 235 0.67 7.53 17.28
N GLY A 236 0.06 7.88 16.15
CA GLY A 236 0.38 9.14 15.46
C GLY A 236 0.28 10.36 16.37
N GLN A 237 -0.80 10.47 17.16
CA GLN A 237 -1.02 11.58 18.09
C GLN A 237 0.00 11.59 19.24
N LYS A 238 0.15 10.47 19.93
CA LYS A 238 1.01 10.41 21.12
C LYS A 238 2.50 10.50 20.76
N PHE A 239 2.89 9.94 19.63
CA PHE A 239 4.27 9.94 19.17
C PHE A 239 4.70 11.32 18.68
N GLU A 240 3.80 12.06 18.02
CA GLU A 240 4.00 13.46 17.67
C GLU A 240 4.22 14.32 18.92
N GLU A 241 3.37 14.19 19.94
CA GLU A 241 3.51 14.89 21.22
C GLU A 241 4.85 14.58 21.91
N ALA A 242 5.28 13.31 21.90
CA ALA A 242 6.53 12.88 22.52
C ALA A 242 7.77 13.38 21.76
N CYS A 243 7.75 13.35 20.43
CA CYS A 243 8.82 13.88 19.58
C CYS A 243 8.99 15.39 19.74
N ILE A 244 7.87 16.13 19.85
CA ILE A 244 7.87 17.57 20.12
C ILE A 244 8.54 17.86 21.47
N LYS A 245 8.16 17.13 22.54
CA LYS A 245 8.74 17.30 23.88
C LYS A 245 10.26 17.06 23.90
N GLN A 246 10.76 16.11 23.11
CA GLN A 246 12.17 15.74 23.08
C GLN A 246 12.99 16.45 21.98
N ASN A 247 12.38 17.42 21.28
CA ASN A 247 12.99 18.14 20.15
C ASN A 247 13.61 17.21 19.09
N SER A 248 13.00 16.04 18.92
CA SER A 248 13.45 14.98 18.02
C SER A 248 12.61 15.01 16.75
N ARG A 249 13.26 15.09 15.58
CA ARG A 249 12.61 14.92 14.28
C ARG A 249 12.48 13.43 13.96
N LEU A 250 11.64 12.72 14.68
CA LEU A 250 11.26 11.39 14.25
C LEU A 250 10.19 11.53 13.16
N TYR A 251 10.46 10.83 12.07
CA TYR A 251 9.73 10.95 10.82
C TYR A 251 8.28 10.51 11.01
N THR A 252 7.34 11.38 10.67
CA THR A 252 5.87 11.21 10.70
C THR A 252 5.33 10.13 9.74
N ARG A 253 6.16 9.14 9.38
CA ARG A 253 5.86 8.08 8.41
C ARG A 253 6.37 6.72 8.87
N THR A 254 6.29 6.42 10.17
CA THR A 254 6.53 5.05 10.66
C THR A 254 5.36 4.17 10.23
N PRO A 255 5.55 3.24 9.27
CA PRO A 255 4.48 2.36 8.87
C PRO A 255 4.08 1.38 9.96
N ILE A 256 2.77 1.16 10.08
CA ILE A 256 2.18 0.17 10.96
C ILE A 256 1.61 -0.94 10.07
N LEU A 257 2.13 -2.14 10.24
CA LEU A 257 1.77 -3.34 9.49
C LEU A 257 1.21 -4.40 10.45
N SER A 258 0.55 -5.41 9.91
CA SER A 258 0.15 -6.55 10.75
C SER A 258 1.38 -7.42 11.02
N LYS A 259 1.52 -7.90 12.27
CA LYS A 259 2.59 -8.85 12.63
C LYS A 259 2.52 -10.17 11.84
N TYR A 260 1.32 -10.55 11.40
CA TYR A 260 1.10 -11.76 10.59
C TYR A 260 1.58 -11.61 9.14
N THR A 261 1.92 -10.39 8.71
CA THR A 261 2.34 -10.12 7.34
C THR A 261 3.75 -10.66 7.03
N PHE A 262 4.64 -10.90 8.00
CA PHE A 262 6.06 -11.22 7.74
C PHE A 262 6.55 -12.58 8.25
N ASN A 263 5.66 -13.55 8.40
CA ASN A 263 6.00 -14.88 8.90
C ASN A 263 7.17 -15.54 8.09
N GLN A 264 8.10 -16.21 8.78
CA GLN A 264 9.35 -16.79 8.24
C GLN A 264 10.41 -15.80 7.72
N CYS A 265 10.25 -14.49 7.94
CA CYS A 265 11.28 -13.52 7.59
C CYS A 265 12.46 -13.50 8.59
N PHE A 266 13.59 -12.97 8.14
CA PHE A 266 14.73 -12.61 8.97
C PHE A 266 14.85 -11.09 9.05
N VAL A 267 14.84 -10.51 10.25
CA VAL A 267 14.85 -9.05 10.48
C VAL A 267 16.08 -8.60 11.28
N GLU A 268 16.46 -7.34 11.15
CA GLU A 268 17.63 -6.77 11.84
C GLU A 268 17.40 -6.67 13.36
N GLU A 269 16.35 -5.98 13.81
CA GLU A 269 16.11 -5.79 15.24
C GLU A 269 14.63 -5.91 15.59
N VAL A 270 14.33 -6.67 16.65
CA VAL A 270 12.99 -6.78 17.26
C VAL A 270 13.04 -6.23 18.68
N ILE A 271 12.03 -5.43 19.04
CA ILE A 271 11.70 -5.04 20.41
C ILE A 271 10.30 -5.57 20.70
N ASP A 272 10.14 -6.33 21.77
CA ASP A 272 8.90 -7.02 22.12
C ASP A 272 8.81 -7.23 23.64
N ASP A 273 7.61 -7.33 24.20
CA ASP A 273 7.39 -7.63 25.62
C ASP A 273 7.44 -9.14 25.92
N SER A 274 7.21 -9.99 24.90
CA SER A 274 7.38 -11.44 25.00
C SER A 274 8.84 -11.88 24.93
N SER A 275 9.10 -13.09 25.40
CA SER A 275 10.44 -13.68 25.28
C SER A 275 10.78 -13.99 23.82
N GLN A 276 12.07 -14.01 23.48
CA GLN A 276 12.52 -14.31 22.12
C GLN A 276 12.02 -15.68 21.63
N ASP A 277 11.92 -16.66 22.52
CA ASP A 277 11.48 -18.01 22.18
C ASP A 277 9.97 -18.05 21.89
N GLU A 278 9.14 -17.38 22.69
CA GLU A 278 7.71 -17.24 22.43
C GLU A 278 7.44 -16.50 21.11
N PHE A 279 8.13 -15.38 20.88
CA PHE A 279 8.02 -14.62 19.64
C PHE A 279 8.37 -15.48 18.41
N LYS A 280 9.49 -16.22 18.48
CA LYS A 280 9.90 -17.13 17.41
C LYS A 280 8.91 -18.25 17.20
N GLU A 281 8.36 -18.84 18.25
CA GLU A 281 7.39 -19.94 18.15
C GLU A 281 6.09 -19.48 17.46
N VAL A 282 5.58 -18.33 17.89
CA VAL A 282 4.29 -17.79 17.42
C VAL A 282 4.40 -17.24 16.01
N TYR A 283 5.38 -16.37 15.74
CA TYR A 283 5.46 -15.62 14.49
C TYR A 283 6.42 -16.23 13.47
N LYS A 284 7.28 -17.16 13.91
CA LYS A 284 8.30 -17.84 13.09
C LYS A 284 9.27 -16.85 12.43
N ILE A 285 9.51 -15.72 13.07
CA ILE A 285 10.39 -14.65 12.58
C ILE A 285 11.71 -14.74 13.32
N LYS A 286 12.81 -14.67 12.56
CA LYS A 286 14.16 -14.63 13.11
C LYS A 286 14.61 -13.18 13.20
N SER A 287 15.45 -12.86 14.19
CA SER A 287 16.08 -11.54 14.28
C SER A 287 17.59 -11.64 14.57
N GLU A 288 18.37 -10.70 14.05
CA GLU A 288 19.79 -10.57 14.43
C GLU A 288 19.92 -10.06 15.87
N LYS A 289 19.10 -9.08 16.22
CA LYS A 289 19.00 -8.53 17.56
C LYS A 289 17.58 -8.67 18.10
N TYR A 290 17.48 -9.09 19.35
CA TYR A 290 16.22 -9.15 20.08
C TYR A 290 16.39 -8.40 21.40
N THR A 291 15.48 -7.47 21.65
CA THR A 291 15.40 -6.74 22.91
C THR A 291 14.06 -7.07 23.55
N GLN A 292 14.07 -7.86 24.61
CA GLN A 292 12.90 -7.98 25.47
C GLN A 292 12.80 -6.71 26.33
N ILE A 293 11.58 -6.20 26.49
CA ILE A 293 11.27 -5.12 27.42
C ILE A 293 10.26 -5.59 28.47
N ASP A 294 10.27 -4.93 29.62
CA ASP A 294 9.35 -5.19 30.73
C ASP A 294 8.08 -4.32 30.67
#